data_AF-A0A7V9SJE1-F1
#
_entry.id   AF-A0A7V9SJE1-F1
#
_cell.length_a   1.000
_cell.length_b   1.000
_cell.length_c   1.000
_cell.angle_alpha   90.00
_cell.angle_beta   90.00
_cell.angle_gamma   90.00
#
_symmetry.space_group_name_H-M   'P 1'
#
loop_
_entity.id
_entity.type
_entity.pdbx_description
1 polymer ?
#
loop_
_entity_poly.entity_id
_entity_poly.type
_entity_poly.pdbx_seq_one_letter_code
_entity_poly.pdbx_strand_id
1 'polypeptide(L)'
;MPTQSKWQSLPTEAINSTTLAIDKAPIRDIIDMVVNEDRKVISAVLKEKERIAHGVEIVAQALKKGGRIIFVGAGTSGRLGVVEASEMPPTFGTSPSLVQAIMAGGQGAVFRAKEGVEDNYEEGARSIGRLRLGKKDVVIGVSASGMTPFVRGGLTRARKAGARIIVVTCWPGSELQNFVDLQIAPAVGPEIIAGSTRLKAGTATKMVLNMLTTIAMIKVGKTYGNLMVDVQTGSEKLKDRARRITAIVTGLDYDASDALLRKAKWNVKGAIVMQKADLTLPQALKRLKKADDSVREAIGEDIEPRLRELLQAQAAAKGPAPK
;
A
#
# COMPACT_ATOMS: atom_id res chain seq x y z
N MET A 1 5.64 21.08 -40.19
CA MET A 1 6.17 19.90 -39.48
C MET A 1 4.99 19.02 -39.12
N PRO A 2 5.01 17.69 -39.32
CA PRO A 2 3.91 16.86 -38.86
C PRO A 2 3.80 17.03 -37.35
N THR A 3 2.61 17.42 -36.88
CA THR A 3 2.26 17.51 -35.47
C THR A 3 2.27 16.10 -34.88
N GLN A 4 3.42 15.64 -34.44
CA GLN A 4 3.51 14.40 -33.68
C GLN A 4 2.80 14.59 -32.34
N SER A 5 1.91 13.65 -32.00
CA SER A 5 1.26 13.63 -30.71
C SER A 5 2.32 13.48 -29.63
N LYS A 6 2.32 14.36 -28.62
CA LYS A 6 3.22 14.26 -27.46
C LYS A 6 3.06 12.95 -26.67
N TRP A 7 1.96 12.22 -26.88
CA TRP A 7 1.68 10.94 -26.25
C TRP A 7 2.30 9.76 -27.01
N GLN A 8 2.57 9.92 -28.31
CA GLN A 8 3.00 8.83 -29.19
C GLN A 8 4.38 8.26 -28.81
N SER A 9 5.24 9.05 -28.19
CA SER A 9 6.57 8.62 -27.74
C SER A 9 6.57 7.91 -26.39
N LEU A 10 5.42 7.84 -25.70
CA LEU A 10 5.35 7.21 -24.39
C LEU A 10 5.39 5.68 -24.50
N PRO A 11 6.20 4.99 -23.66
CA PRO A 11 6.17 3.53 -23.61
C PRO A 11 4.80 2.95 -23.26
N THR A 12 3.96 3.71 -22.56
CA THR A 12 2.59 3.31 -22.18
C THR A 12 1.61 3.32 -23.35
N GLU A 13 1.89 4.10 -24.40
CA GLU A 13 1.08 4.20 -25.62
C GLU A 13 1.63 3.37 -26.78
N ALA A 14 2.81 2.76 -26.60
CA ALA A 14 3.46 1.97 -27.63
C ALA A 14 2.67 0.71 -27.97
N ILE A 15 2.78 0.27 -29.23
CA ILE A 15 2.20 -0.97 -29.73
C ILE A 15 3.05 -2.14 -29.23
N ASN A 16 2.39 -3.18 -28.71
CA ASN A 16 3.07 -4.41 -28.35
C ASN A 16 3.22 -5.32 -29.58
N SER A 17 4.46 -5.60 -29.97
CA SER A 17 4.77 -6.45 -31.13
C SER A 17 4.37 -7.91 -30.94
N THR A 18 4.18 -8.38 -29.70
CA THR A 18 3.79 -9.77 -29.41
C THR A 18 2.28 -10.00 -29.51
N THR A 19 1.46 -8.94 -29.60
CA THR A 19 -0.01 -9.03 -29.59
C THR A 19 -0.69 -8.32 -30.77
N LEU A 20 0.01 -8.16 -31.89
CA LEU A 20 -0.47 -7.41 -33.07
C LEU A 20 -1.83 -7.86 -33.61
N ALA A 21 -2.14 -9.15 -33.51
CA ALA A 21 -3.38 -9.77 -34.02
C ALA A 21 -4.18 -10.47 -32.90
N ILE A 22 -4.12 -9.92 -31.68
CA ILE A 22 -4.78 -10.50 -30.48
C ILE A 22 -6.29 -10.71 -30.68
N ASP A 23 -6.94 -9.90 -31.51
CA ASP A 23 -8.36 -9.97 -31.87
C ASP A 23 -8.74 -11.21 -32.70
N LYS A 24 -7.75 -11.85 -33.34
CA LYS A 24 -7.93 -13.05 -34.18
C LYS A 24 -7.49 -14.34 -33.49
N ALA A 25 -6.83 -14.24 -32.35
CA ALA A 25 -6.29 -15.39 -31.63
C ALA A 25 -7.41 -16.19 -30.93
N PRO A 26 -7.27 -17.52 -30.83
CA PRO A 26 -8.12 -18.32 -29.95
C PRO A 26 -8.08 -17.82 -28.51
N ILE A 27 -9.19 -17.97 -27.78
CA ILE A 27 -9.31 -17.49 -26.39
C ILE A 27 -8.19 -18.02 -25.48
N ARG A 28 -7.77 -19.28 -25.65
CA ARG A 28 -6.68 -19.89 -24.86
C ARG A 28 -5.35 -19.18 -25.11
N ASP A 29 -5.04 -18.88 -26.37
CA ASP A 29 -3.82 -18.18 -26.75
C ASP A 29 -3.83 -16.74 -26.25
N ILE A 30 -5.00 -16.07 -26.25
CA ILE A 30 -5.16 -14.73 -25.64
C ILE A 30 -4.84 -14.78 -24.13
N ILE A 31 -5.32 -15.81 -23.42
CA ILE A 31 -4.99 -16.00 -21.99
C ILE A 31 -3.48 -16.16 -21.80
N ASP A 32 -2.83 -16.98 -22.62
CA ASP A 32 -1.38 -17.18 -22.55
C ASP A 32 -0.62 -15.88 -22.84
N MET A 33 -1.07 -15.08 -23.82
CA MET A 33 -0.51 -13.75 -24.11
C MET A 33 -0.63 -12.81 -22.89
N VAL A 34 -1.80 -12.75 -22.25
CA VAL A 34 -2.03 -11.93 -21.04
C VAL A 34 -1.08 -12.34 -19.93
N VAL A 35 -1.03 -13.65 -19.60
CA VAL A 35 -0.19 -14.16 -18.50
C VAL A 35 1.29 -13.94 -18.77
N ASN A 36 1.73 -14.11 -20.02
CA ASN A 36 3.13 -13.87 -20.41
C ASN A 36 3.53 -12.40 -20.27
N GLU A 37 2.62 -11.46 -20.55
CA GLU A 37 2.84 -10.04 -20.30
C GLU A 37 2.85 -9.74 -18.79
N ASP A 38 1.91 -10.27 -18.02
CA ASP A 38 1.83 -10.06 -16.56
C ASP A 38 3.08 -10.56 -15.81
N ARG A 39 3.72 -11.64 -16.27
CA ARG A 39 5.00 -12.10 -15.70
C ARG A 39 6.09 -11.03 -15.71
N LYS A 40 6.09 -10.14 -16.72
CA LYS A 40 7.08 -9.05 -16.83
C LYS A 40 6.92 -8.00 -15.73
N VAL A 41 5.72 -7.87 -15.16
CA VAL A 41 5.43 -6.94 -14.06
C VAL A 41 6.33 -7.21 -12.85
N ILE A 42 6.47 -8.48 -12.47
CA ILE A 42 7.26 -8.87 -11.29
C ILE A 42 8.72 -8.42 -11.45
N SER A 43 9.32 -8.71 -12.60
CA SER A 43 10.69 -8.31 -12.89
C SER A 43 10.85 -6.79 -12.95
N ALA A 44 9.87 -6.05 -13.50
CA ALA A 44 9.89 -4.60 -13.55
C ALA A 44 9.83 -3.97 -12.15
N VAL A 45 8.98 -4.49 -11.26
CA VAL A 45 8.89 -4.02 -9.86
C VAL A 45 10.15 -4.38 -9.08
N LEU A 46 10.72 -5.58 -9.29
CA LEU A 46 11.94 -5.99 -8.61
C LEU A 46 13.15 -5.11 -8.96
N LYS A 47 13.24 -4.63 -10.21
CA LYS A 47 14.28 -3.68 -10.62
C LYS A 47 14.22 -2.35 -9.86
N GLU A 48 13.04 -1.99 -9.36
CA GLU A 48 12.83 -0.77 -8.56
C GLU A 48 13.05 -0.98 -7.05
N LYS A 49 13.51 -2.16 -6.61
CA LYS A 49 13.66 -2.53 -5.19
C LYS A 49 14.29 -1.45 -4.33
N GLU A 50 15.45 -0.91 -4.75
CA GLU A 50 16.17 0.09 -3.95
C GLU A 50 15.42 1.43 -3.87
N ARG A 51 14.73 1.83 -4.94
CA ARG A 51 13.87 3.02 -4.94
C ARG A 51 12.64 2.80 -4.05
N ILE A 52 12.02 1.62 -4.11
CA ILE A 52 10.91 1.24 -3.21
C ILE A 52 11.37 1.26 -1.75
N ALA A 53 12.54 0.72 -1.44
CA ALA A 53 13.11 0.74 -0.09
C ALA A 53 13.31 2.17 0.42
N HIS A 54 13.88 3.06 -0.40
CA HIS A 54 14.01 4.48 -0.06
C HIS A 54 12.64 5.15 0.15
N GLY A 55 11.65 4.82 -0.69
CA GLY A 55 10.27 5.30 -0.54
C GLY A 55 9.64 4.85 0.78
N VAL A 56 9.85 3.60 1.17
CA VAL A 56 9.41 3.05 2.47
C VAL A 56 10.04 3.82 3.63
N GLU A 57 11.33 4.16 3.56
CA GLU A 57 12.00 4.94 4.59
C GLU A 57 11.38 6.34 4.75
N ILE A 58 11.13 7.04 3.64
CA ILE A 58 10.43 8.34 3.65
C ILE A 58 9.07 8.20 4.33
N VAL A 59 8.27 7.21 3.94
CA VAL A 59 6.92 6.99 4.46
C VAL A 59 6.96 6.63 5.95
N ALA A 60 7.81 5.68 6.35
CA ALA A 60 7.93 5.26 7.75
C ALA A 60 8.39 6.41 8.66
N GLN A 61 9.36 7.23 8.22
CA GLN A 61 9.79 8.41 8.97
C GLN A 61 8.67 9.44 9.12
N ALA A 62 7.87 9.66 8.09
CA ALA A 62 6.72 10.55 8.15
C ALA A 62 5.67 10.07 9.17
N LEU A 63 5.32 8.79 9.11
CA LEU A 63 4.40 8.17 10.07
C LEU A 63 4.88 8.32 11.52
N LYS A 64 6.17 8.04 11.79
CA LYS A 64 6.77 8.22 13.14
C LYS A 64 6.71 9.66 13.63
N LYS A 65 6.78 10.64 12.73
CA LYS A 65 6.68 12.07 13.05
C LYS A 65 5.23 12.56 13.18
N GLY A 66 4.25 11.68 13.01
CA GLY A 66 2.82 11.97 13.03
C GLY A 66 2.29 12.61 11.75
N GLY A 67 2.94 12.35 10.61
CA GLY A 67 2.49 12.76 9.29
C GLY A 67 1.48 11.79 8.67
N ARG A 68 0.82 12.25 7.59
CA ARG A 68 -0.14 11.46 6.79
C ARG A 68 0.46 11.04 5.46
N ILE A 69 -0.15 10.03 4.85
CA ILE A 69 0.15 9.57 3.49
C ILE A 69 -1.04 9.94 2.60
N ILE A 70 -0.78 10.67 1.51
CA ILE A 70 -1.83 11.14 0.60
C ILE A 70 -1.53 10.63 -0.81
N PHE A 71 -2.37 9.75 -1.34
CA PHE A 71 -2.33 9.36 -2.74
C PHE A 71 -3.04 10.42 -3.59
N VAL A 72 -2.50 10.74 -4.76
CA VAL A 72 -3.15 11.61 -5.76
C VAL A 72 -3.06 11.00 -7.15
N GLY A 73 -4.19 10.84 -7.82
CA GLY A 73 -4.26 10.13 -9.11
C GLY A 73 -5.55 10.40 -9.89
N ALA A 74 -5.59 9.93 -11.12
CA ALA A 74 -6.79 9.93 -11.97
C ALA A 74 -7.07 8.51 -12.50
N GLY A 75 -8.29 8.26 -12.98
CA GLY A 75 -8.67 6.97 -13.57
C GLY A 75 -8.28 5.77 -12.70
N THR A 76 -7.68 4.75 -13.31
CA THR A 76 -7.21 3.54 -12.59
C THR A 76 -6.19 3.88 -11.50
N SER A 77 -5.22 4.77 -11.75
CA SER A 77 -4.23 5.18 -10.76
C SER A 77 -4.85 5.78 -9.51
N GLY A 78 -5.87 6.65 -9.68
CA GLY A 78 -6.63 7.21 -8.56
C GLY A 78 -7.39 6.14 -7.78
N ARG A 79 -8.03 5.19 -8.47
CA ARG A 79 -8.74 4.06 -7.83
C ARG A 79 -7.81 3.16 -7.03
N LEU A 80 -6.61 2.87 -7.54
CA LEU A 80 -5.63 2.07 -6.81
C LEU A 80 -5.18 2.76 -5.52
N GLY A 81 -5.01 4.09 -5.54
CA GLY A 81 -4.79 4.87 -4.32
C GLY A 81 -5.96 4.78 -3.34
N VAL A 82 -7.20 4.81 -3.82
CA VAL A 82 -8.41 4.64 -2.99
C VAL A 82 -8.47 3.25 -2.35
N VAL A 83 -8.22 2.20 -3.13
CA VAL A 83 -8.15 0.81 -2.62
C VAL A 83 -7.11 0.73 -1.51
N GLU A 84 -5.90 1.21 -1.76
CA GLU A 84 -4.82 1.17 -0.77
C GLU A 84 -5.19 1.91 0.53
N ALA A 85 -5.71 3.14 0.43
CA ALA A 85 -6.11 3.91 1.60
C ALA A 85 -7.25 3.22 2.40
N SER A 86 -8.20 2.60 1.71
CA SER A 86 -9.34 1.91 2.34
C SER A 86 -8.96 0.65 3.10
N GLU A 87 -7.84 0.01 2.73
CA GLU A 87 -7.34 -1.20 3.37
C GLU A 87 -6.54 -0.91 4.65
N MET A 88 -6.12 0.34 4.89
CA MET A 88 -5.29 0.69 6.05
C MET A 88 -6.01 0.54 7.41
N PRO A 89 -7.25 1.07 7.61
CA PRO A 89 -7.96 0.89 8.87
C PRO A 89 -8.23 -0.57 9.27
N PRO A 90 -8.79 -1.44 8.40
CA PRO A 90 -9.07 -2.83 8.81
C PRO A 90 -7.81 -3.69 8.95
N THR A 91 -6.71 -3.34 8.28
CA THR A 91 -5.45 -4.11 8.30
C THR A 91 -4.50 -3.67 9.41
N PHE A 92 -4.34 -2.37 9.63
CA PHE A 92 -3.33 -1.83 10.57
C PHE A 92 -3.94 -0.97 11.69
N GLY A 93 -5.26 -1.00 11.81
CA GLY A 93 -6.00 -0.33 12.88
C GLY A 93 -5.92 1.19 12.83
N THR A 94 -5.50 1.76 11.70
CA THR A 94 -5.23 3.18 11.55
C THR A 94 -6.51 4.01 11.47
N SER A 95 -6.42 5.28 11.85
CA SER A 95 -7.46 6.26 11.51
C SER A 95 -7.60 6.37 9.98
N PRO A 96 -8.83 6.48 9.43
CA PRO A 96 -9.04 6.78 8.01
C PRO A 96 -8.39 8.08 7.53
N SER A 97 -8.05 9.00 8.44
CA SER A 97 -7.34 10.24 8.12
C SER A 97 -5.83 10.08 7.95
N LEU A 98 -5.25 8.95 8.38
CA LEU A 98 -3.80 8.71 8.32
C LEU A 98 -3.34 8.47 6.88
N VAL A 99 -4.11 7.68 6.12
CA VAL A 99 -3.85 7.37 4.72
C VAL A 99 -5.08 7.73 3.92
N GLN A 100 -4.95 8.65 2.97
CA GLN A 100 -6.06 9.20 2.19
C GLN A 100 -5.74 9.15 0.70
N ALA A 101 -6.78 9.15 -0.12
CA ALA A 101 -6.65 9.19 -1.57
C ALA A 101 -7.49 10.32 -2.17
N ILE A 102 -6.87 11.07 -3.07
CA ILE A 102 -7.45 12.19 -3.80
C ILE A 102 -7.49 11.81 -5.28
N MET A 103 -8.71 11.63 -5.78
CA MET A 103 -8.95 11.19 -7.15
C MET A 103 -9.55 12.32 -7.99
N ALA A 104 -9.04 12.51 -9.21
CA ALA A 104 -9.64 13.39 -10.19
C ALA A 104 -11.11 13.04 -10.42
N GLY A 105 -11.99 14.03 -10.39
CA GLY A 105 -13.45 13.83 -10.50
C GLY A 105 -14.16 13.41 -9.20
N GLY A 106 -13.42 13.26 -8.09
CA GLY A 106 -13.95 13.04 -6.74
C GLY A 106 -14.49 11.62 -6.50
N GLN A 107 -15.24 11.44 -5.41
CA GLN A 107 -15.78 10.12 -5.00
C GLN A 107 -16.61 9.43 -6.10
N GLY A 108 -17.42 10.18 -6.85
CA GLY A 108 -18.20 9.60 -7.95
C GLY A 108 -17.35 8.97 -9.06
N ALA A 109 -16.10 9.45 -9.23
CA ALA A 109 -15.17 8.92 -10.24
C ALA A 109 -14.64 7.52 -9.88
N VAL A 110 -14.78 7.10 -8.62
CA VAL A 110 -14.41 5.74 -8.17
C VAL A 110 -15.25 4.70 -8.92
N PHE A 111 -16.56 4.91 -9.01
CA PHE A 111 -17.50 3.95 -9.58
C PHE A 111 -17.81 4.18 -11.06
N ARG A 112 -17.63 5.41 -11.56
CA ARG A 112 -17.90 5.76 -12.96
C ARG A 112 -16.76 6.58 -13.53
N ALA A 113 -16.26 6.23 -14.71
CA ALA A 113 -15.25 7.06 -15.37
C ALA A 113 -15.82 8.46 -15.65
N LYS A 114 -14.97 9.48 -15.48
CA LYS A 114 -15.25 10.85 -15.89
C LYS A 114 -14.09 11.28 -16.77
N GLU A 115 -14.38 11.59 -18.02
CA GLU A 115 -13.37 12.02 -18.99
C GLU A 115 -13.01 13.50 -18.78
N GLY A 116 -11.78 13.88 -19.14
CA GLY A 116 -11.27 15.27 -19.05
C GLY A 116 -10.95 15.80 -17.65
N VAL A 117 -11.38 15.12 -16.57
CA VAL A 117 -11.07 15.56 -15.20
C VAL A 117 -9.58 15.42 -14.86
N GLU A 118 -8.87 14.54 -15.55
CA GLU A 118 -7.44 14.29 -15.37
C GLU A 118 -6.55 15.41 -15.93
N ASP A 119 -7.10 16.20 -16.86
CA ASP A 119 -6.41 17.35 -17.47
C ASP A 119 -6.51 18.62 -16.62
N ASN A 120 -7.27 18.60 -15.52
CA ASN A 120 -7.49 19.76 -14.68
C ASN A 120 -6.39 19.93 -13.61
N TYR A 121 -5.31 20.61 -13.98
CA TYR A 121 -4.20 20.95 -13.10
C TYR A 121 -4.65 21.71 -11.83
N GLU A 122 -5.49 22.75 -12.01
CA GLU A 122 -5.94 23.60 -10.92
C GLU A 122 -6.83 22.88 -9.91
N GLU A 123 -7.67 21.94 -10.36
CA GLU A 123 -8.45 21.09 -9.45
C GLU A 123 -7.54 20.15 -8.64
N GLY A 124 -6.47 19.61 -9.24
CA GLY A 124 -5.47 18.84 -8.51
C GLY A 124 -4.83 19.65 -7.39
N ALA A 125 -4.41 20.87 -7.70
CA ALA A 125 -3.83 21.79 -6.72
C ALA A 125 -4.84 22.17 -5.62
N ARG A 126 -6.08 22.51 -5.99
CA ARG A 126 -7.16 22.85 -5.03
C ARG A 126 -7.50 21.66 -4.13
N SER A 127 -7.60 20.46 -4.69
CA SER A 127 -7.93 19.24 -3.94
C SER A 127 -6.89 18.94 -2.86
N ILE A 128 -5.59 19.01 -3.19
CA ILE A 128 -4.52 18.89 -2.19
C ILE A 128 -4.53 20.06 -1.20
N GLY A 129 -4.83 21.28 -1.66
CA GLY A 129 -4.89 22.47 -0.82
C GLY A 129 -5.91 22.37 0.32
N ARG A 130 -7.06 21.73 0.09
CA ARG A 130 -8.10 21.52 1.10
C ARG A 130 -7.65 20.66 2.28
N LEU A 131 -6.67 19.78 2.09
CA LEU A 131 -6.15 18.88 3.13
C LEU A 131 -5.22 19.56 4.14
N ARG A 132 -4.83 20.82 3.88
CA ARG A 132 -3.92 21.62 4.72
C ARG A 132 -2.67 20.81 5.10
N LEU A 133 -1.95 20.33 4.09
CA LEU A 133 -0.73 19.54 4.29
C LEU A 133 0.35 20.34 5.00
N GLY A 134 1.26 19.65 5.68
CA GLY A 134 2.47 20.22 6.25
C GLY A 134 3.71 19.38 5.98
N LYS A 135 4.86 19.85 6.49
CA LYS A 135 6.19 19.24 6.28
C LYS A 135 6.38 17.79 6.77
N LYS A 136 5.40 17.27 7.50
CA LYS A 136 5.39 15.89 8.00
C LYS A 136 4.70 14.94 7.05
N ASP A 137 3.84 15.45 6.16
CA ASP A 137 3.04 14.64 5.26
C ASP A 137 3.87 14.16 4.05
N VAL A 138 3.47 13.03 3.49
CA VAL A 138 3.99 12.48 2.23
C VAL A 138 2.86 12.45 1.21
N VAL A 139 3.12 12.98 0.02
CA VAL A 139 2.22 12.89 -1.12
C VAL A 139 2.80 11.93 -2.15
N ILE A 140 2.01 10.92 -2.53
CA ILE A 140 2.36 9.92 -3.52
C ILE A 140 1.51 10.17 -4.77
N GLY A 141 2.13 10.75 -5.79
CA GLY A 141 1.50 10.94 -7.10
C GLY A 141 1.51 9.65 -7.89
N VAL A 142 0.36 9.27 -8.46
CA VAL A 142 0.23 8.02 -9.22
C VAL A 142 -0.27 8.35 -10.63
N SER A 143 0.57 8.10 -11.62
CA SER A 143 0.27 8.34 -13.04
C SER A 143 1.09 7.39 -13.90
N ALA A 144 0.45 6.44 -14.58
CA ALA A 144 1.16 5.49 -15.43
C ALA A 144 2.00 6.19 -16.51
N SER A 145 1.45 7.24 -17.12
CA SER A 145 2.13 8.05 -18.14
C SER A 145 3.14 9.04 -17.58
N GLY A 146 3.12 9.36 -16.28
CA GLY A 146 3.94 10.41 -15.68
C GLY A 146 3.59 11.85 -16.12
N MET A 147 2.50 12.04 -16.86
CA MET A 147 2.19 13.33 -17.51
C MET A 147 0.84 13.92 -17.09
N THR A 148 0.05 13.23 -16.26
CA THR A 148 -1.31 13.62 -15.88
C THR A 148 -1.36 15.01 -15.20
N PRO A 149 -2.00 16.03 -15.80
CA PRO A 149 -2.01 17.39 -15.25
C PRO A 149 -2.59 17.52 -13.84
N PHE A 150 -3.69 16.82 -13.54
CA PHE A 150 -4.28 16.79 -12.19
C PHE A 150 -3.27 16.34 -11.12
N VAL A 151 -2.50 15.28 -11.42
CA VAL A 151 -1.45 14.80 -10.52
C VAL A 151 -0.38 15.86 -10.35
N ARG A 152 0.12 16.43 -11.46
CA ARG A 152 1.14 17.48 -11.43
C ARG A 152 0.71 18.69 -10.59
N GLY A 153 -0.53 19.15 -10.73
CA GLY A 153 -1.09 20.25 -9.93
C GLY A 153 -1.14 19.92 -8.44
N GLY A 154 -1.58 18.71 -8.10
CA GLY A 154 -1.55 18.20 -6.72
C GLY A 154 -0.14 18.18 -6.13
N LEU A 155 0.84 17.65 -6.88
CA LEU A 155 2.24 17.62 -6.45
C LEU A 155 2.84 19.02 -6.30
N THR A 156 2.51 19.97 -7.18
CA THR A 156 2.91 21.38 -7.04
C THR A 156 2.40 21.97 -5.72
N ARG A 157 1.14 21.72 -5.36
CA ARG A 157 0.60 22.20 -4.08
C ARG A 157 1.27 21.51 -2.89
N ALA A 158 1.55 20.22 -2.98
CA ALA A 158 2.26 19.46 -1.95
C ALA A 158 3.66 20.05 -1.67
N ARG A 159 4.41 20.39 -2.73
CA ARG A 159 5.74 21.00 -2.63
C ARG A 159 5.68 22.33 -1.90
N LYS A 160 4.71 23.19 -2.26
CA LYS A 160 4.47 24.48 -1.58
C LYS A 160 4.13 24.31 -0.09
N ALA A 161 3.52 23.19 0.30
CA ALA A 161 3.23 22.84 1.70
C ALA A 161 4.43 22.24 2.45
N GLY A 162 5.56 22.01 1.77
CA GLY A 162 6.76 21.38 2.33
C GLY A 162 6.66 19.88 2.53
N ALA A 163 5.63 19.22 1.98
CA ALA A 163 5.48 17.78 2.05
C ALA A 163 6.56 17.06 1.22
N ARG A 164 6.92 15.84 1.61
CA ARG A 164 7.74 14.96 0.78
C ARG A 164 6.89 14.42 -0.37
N ILE A 165 7.50 14.26 -1.53
CA ILE A 165 6.81 13.84 -2.75
C ILE A 165 7.47 12.60 -3.34
N ILE A 166 6.67 11.56 -3.51
CA ILE A 166 7.02 10.36 -4.27
C ILE A 166 6.13 10.34 -5.52
N VAL A 167 6.65 9.91 -6.66
CA VAL A 167 5.83 9.57 -7.82
C VAL A 167 5.99 8.11 -8.20
N VAL A 168 4.86 7.46 -8.50
CA VAL A 168 4.81 6.11 -9.09
C VAL A 168 4.30 6.24 -10.51
N THR A 169 5.13 5.82 -11.47
CA THR A 169 4.86 5.87 -12.92
C THR A 169 5.32 4.59 -13.60
N CYS A 170 4.91 4.35 -14.84
CA CYS A 170 5.47 3.27 -15.67
C CYS A 170 6.36 3.80 -16.80
N TRP A 171 6.69 5.10 -16.76
CA TRP A 171 7.62 5.75 -17.67
C TRP A 171 8.88 6.24 -16.93
N PRO A 172 10.01 5.53 -17.03
CA PRO A 172 11.27 5.94 -16.40
C PRO A 172 11.79 7.30 -16.86
N GLY A 173 11.50 7.69 -18.12
CA GLY A 173 11.91 8.97 -18.70
C GLY A 173 11.07 10.17 -18.28
N SER A 174 10.13 9.98 -17.35
CA SER A 174 9.25 11.04 -16.88
C SER A 174 10.00 12.25 -16.31
N GLU A 175 9.67 13.45 -16.80
CA GLU A 175 10.22 14.71 -16.32
C GLU A 175 9.89 15.01 -14.85
N LEU A 176 8.89 14.33 -14.28
CA LEU A 176 8.54 14.48 -12.86
C LEU A 176 9.72 14.15 -11.93
N GLN A 177 10.69 13.35 -12.37
CA GLN A 177 11.90 13.05 -11.58
C GLN A 177 12.65 14.30 -11.11
N ASN A 178 12.61 15.39 -11.90
CA ASN A 178 13.30 16.64 -11.57
C ASN A 178 12.54 17.49 -10.54
N PHE A 179 11.29 17.11 -10.24
CA PHE A 179 10.38 17.87 -9.40
C PHE A 179 10.09 17.19 -8.05
N VAL A 180 10.19 15.86 -7.98
CA VAL A 180 9.82 15.05 -6.81
C VAL A 180 11.04 14.66 -5.97
N ASP A 181 10.84 14.23 -4.72
CA ASP A 181 11.92 13.71 -3.89
C ASP A 181 12.36 12.30 -4.32
N LEU A 182 11.42 11.51 -4.87
CA LEU A 182 11.68 10.16 -5.35
C LEU A 182 10.74 9.77 -6.49
N GLN A 183 11.30 9.19 -7.55
CA GLN A 183 10.54 8.50 -8.60
C GLN A 183 10.72 6.99 -8.47
N ILE A 184 9.61 6.24 -8.51
CA ILE A 184 9.57 4.79 -8.64
C ILE A 184 8.91 4.50 -9.99
N ALA A 185 9.63 3.88 -10.90
CA ALA A 185 9.22 3.77 -12.31
C ALA A 185 9.37 2.34 -12.87
N PRO A 186 8.56 1.36 -12.40
CA PRO A 186 8.58 0.01 -12.96
C PRO A 186 8.23 0.03 -14.46
N ALA A 187 9.24 -0.19 -15.30
CA ALA A 187 9.11 -0.20 -16.75
C ALA A 187 8.49 -1.50 -17.25
N VAL A 188 7.15 -1.55 -17.34
CA VAL A 188 6.41 -2.76 -17.74
C VAL A 188 6.31 -2.97 -19.26
N GLY A 189 6.74 -1.98 -20.05
CA GLY A 189 6.67 -1.98 -21.52
C GLY A 189 5.24 -1.81 -22.07
N PRO A 190 5.08 -1.98 -23.40
CA PRO A 190 3.78 -1.85 -24.09
C PRO A 190 2.72 -2.79 -23.52
N GLU A 191 1.48 -2.32 -23.40
CA GLU A 191 0.34 -3.14 -22.95
C GLU A 191 -0.14 -4.10 -24.05
N ILE A 192 -0.82 -5.20 -23.69
CA ILE A 192 -1.40 -6.13 -24.70
C ILE A 192 -2.39 -5.44 -25.65
N ILE A 193 -3.08 -4.42 -25.14
CA ILE A 193 -3.91 -3.48 -25.88
C ILE A 193 -3.21 -2.13 -25.69
N ALA A 194 -2.68 -1.56 -26.77
CA ALA A 194 -1.91 -0.31 -26.72
C ALA A 194 -2.68 0.78 -25.96
N GLY A 195 -2.01 1.47 -25.03
CA GLY A 195 -2.61 2.50 -24.17
C GLY A 195 -3.45 1.98 -23.00
N SER A 196 -3.77 0.68 -22.92
CA SER A 196 -4.62 0.11 -21.84
C SER A 196 -3.85 -0.09 -20.53
N THR A 197 -3.33 1.00 -19.97
CA THR A 197 -2.50 1.04 -18.74
C THR A 197 -3.21 0.56 -17.47
N ARG A 198 -4.50 0.24 -17.54
CA ARG A 198 -5.21 -0.44 -16.45
C ARG A 198 -4.71 -1.87 -16.18
N LEU A 199 -3.91 -2.44 -17.10
CA LEU A 199 -3.43 -3.81 -17.07
C LEU A 199 -2.08 -3.92 -16.34
N LYS A 200 -0.95 -4.08 -17.05
CA LYS A 200 0.36 -4.27 -16.40
C LYS A 200 0.77 -3.07 -15.57
N ALA A 201 0.60 -1.85 -16.10
CA ALA A 201 0.96 -0.64 -15.38
C ALA A 201 0.13 -0.47 -14.09
N GLY A 202 -1.16 -0.79 -14.14
CA GLY A 202 -2.03 -0.86 -12.97
C GLY A 202 -1.57 -1.90 -11.94
N THR A 203 -1.20 -3.10 -12.41
CA THR A 203 -0.71 -4.19 -11.56
C THR A 203 0.62 -3.83 -10.88
N ALA A 204 1.60 -3.33 -11.63
CA ALA A 204 2.88 -2.84 -11.10
C ALA A 204 2.65 -1.74 -10.06
N THR A 205 1.76 -0.79 -10.37
CA THR A 205 1.39 0.29 -9.46
C THR A 205 0.84 -0.28 -8.15
N LYS A 206 -0.13 -1.21 -8.19
CA LYS A 206 -0.69 -1.82 -6.97
C LYS A 206 0.39 -2.50 -6.13
N MET A 207 1.28 -3.27 -6.76
CA MET A 207 2.39 -3.90 -6.05
C MET A 207 3.29 -2.87 -5.34
N VAL A 208 3.67 -1.79 -6.02
CA VAL A 208 4.48 -0.71 -5.45
C VAL A 208 3.75 -0.03 -4.30
N LEU A 209 2.47 0.34 -4.47
CA LEU A 209 1.69 0.99 -3.41
C LEU A 209 1.59 0.10 -2.18
N ASN A 210 1.31 -1.20 -2.36
CA ASN A 210 1.28 -2.17 -1.27
C ASN A 210 2.63 -2.31 -0.57
N MET A 211 3.75 -2.33 -1.31
CA MET A 211 5.08 -2.40 -0.69
C MET A 211 5.36 -1.14 0.13
N LEU A 212 5.07 0.04 -0.39
CA LEU A 212 5.28 1.31 0.31
C LEU A 212 4.52 1.38 1.63
N THR A 213 3.23 1.04 1.62
CA THR A 213 2.37 1.11 2.82
C THR A 213 2.63 -0.05 3.78
N THR A 214 2.64 -1.30 3.30
CA THR A 214 2.75 -2.49 4.15
C THR A 214 4.09 -2.52 4.86
N ILE A 215 5.20 -2.29 4.13
CA ILE A 215 6.52 -2.30 4.74
C ILE A 215 6.67 -1.11 5.70
N ALA A 216 6.15 0.08 5.36
CA ALA A 216 6.16 1.20 6.30
C ALA A 216 5.38 0.88 7.59
N MET A 217 4.20 0.27 7.50
CA MET A 217 3.39 -0.16 8.65
C MET A 217 4.11 -1.21 9.51
N ILE A 218 4.81 -2.16 8.88
CA ILE A 218 5.71 -3.09 9.58
C ILE A 218 6.78 -2.31 10.35
N LYS A 219 7.45 -1.34 9.71
CA LYS A 219 8.52 -0.53 10.33
C LYS A 219 8.05 0.44 11.41
N VAL A 220 6.74 0.70 11.52
CA VAL A 220 6.14 1.50 12.60
C VAL A 220 5.35 0.67 13.62
N GLY A 221 5.64 -0.63 13.73
CA GLY A 221 5.16 -1.45 14.86
C GLY A 221 3.72 -1.93 14.74
N LYS A 222 3.14 -1.97 13.53
CA LYS A 222 1.78 -2.50 13.29
C LYS A 222 1.70 -4.02 13.21
N THR A 223 2.85 -4.69 13.21
CA THR A 223 2.98 -6.15 13.16
C THR A 223 3.90 -6.66 14.26
N TYR A 224 3.75 -7.93 14.62
CA TYR A 224 4.70 -8.65 15.47
C TYR A 224 4.98 -10.02 14.83
N GLY A 225 6.22 -10.21 14.35
CA GLY A 225 6.48 -11.23 13.35
C GLY A 225 5.63 -10.95 12.09
N ASN A 226 4.90 -11.95 11.63
CA ASN A 226 3.93 -11.81 10.52
C ASN A 226 2.48 -11.66 11.00
N LEU A 227 2.25 -11.39 12.30
CA LEU A 227 0.92 -11.25 12.88
C LEU A 227 0.45 -9.79 12.86
N MET A 228 -0.80 -9.61 12.44
CA MET A 228 -1.53 -8.34 12.43
C MET A 228 -2.00 -7.95 13.84
N VAL A 229 -1.06 -7.52 14.69
CA VAL A 229 -1.34 -7.23 16.11
C VAL A 229 -2.10 -5.92 16.33
N ASP A 230 -2.25 -5.06 15.33
CA ASP A 230 -3.01 -3.81 15.44
C ASP A 230 -4.32 -3.87 14.63
N VAL A 231 -5.05 -4.99 14.75
CA VAL A 231 -6.30 -5.24 14.02
C VAL A 231 -7.48 -4.51 14.66
N GLN A 232 -8.35 -3.90 13.85
CA GLN A 232 -9.63 -3.35 14.31
C GLN A 232 -10.69 -4.45 14.49
N THR A 233 -11.34 -4.51 15.64
CA THR A 233 -12.29 -5.57 16.00
C THR A 233 -13.75 -5.20 15.69
N GLY A 234 -13.99 -4.61 14.51
CA GLY A 234 -15.32 -4.13 14.08
C GLY A 234 -16.27 -5.20 13.55
N SER A 235 -15.83 -6.45 13.43
CA SER A 235 -16.66 -7.60 13.03
C SER A 235 -16.29 -8.84 13.82
N GLU A 236 -17.19 -9.82 13.89
CA GLU A 236 -16.92 -11.08 14.61
C GLU A 236 -15.72 -11.84 14.04
N LYS A 237 -15.53 -11.83 12.72
CA LYS A 237 -14.33 -12.38 12.07
C LYS A 237 -13.04 -11.73 12.59
N LEU A 238 -13.05 -10.40 12.80
CA LEU A 238 -11.87 -9.67 13.27
C LEU A 238 -11.67 -9.83 14.78
N LYS A 239 -12.74 -9.99 15.57
CA LYS A 239 -12.65 -10.38 16.99
C LYS A 239 -12.07 -11.77 17.17
N ASP A 240 -12.51 -12.75 16.38
CA ASP A 240 -11.93 -14.09 16.34
C ASP A 240 -10.43 -14.03 16.00
N ARG A 241 -10.06 -13.27 14.96
CA ARG A 241 -8.65 -13.06 14.60
C ARG A 241 -7.86 -12.46 15.78
N ALA A 242 -8.40 -11.45 16.45
CA ALA A 242 -7.76 -10.87 17.63
C ALA A 242 -7.53 -11.92 18.73
N ARG A 243 -8.52 -12.77 19.05
CA ARG A 243 -8.38 -13.85 20.01
C ARG A 243 -7.29 -14.84 19.62
N ARG A 244 -7.29 -15.29 18.37
CA ARG A 244 -6.27 -16.21 17.84
C ARG A 244 -4.87 -15.62 17.89
N ILE A 245 -4.71 -14.35 17.51
CA ILE A 245 -3.41 -13.67 17.59
C ILE A 245 -2.94 -13.58 19.05
N THR A 246 -3.82 -13.17 19.97
CA THR A 246 -3.50 -13.12 21.39
C THR A 246 -3.09 -14.49 21.91
N ALA A 247 -3.87 -15.54 21.65
CA ALA A 247 -3.55 -16.92 22.05
C ALA A 247 -2.20 -17.40 21.48
N ILE A 248 -1.96 -17.14 20.19
CA ILE A 248 -0.68 -17.45 19.54
C ILE A 248 0.47 -16.78 20.27
N VAL A 249 0.36 -15.49 20.61
CA VAL A 249 1.48 -14.74 21.21
C VAL A 249 1.65 -15.05 22.69
N THR A 250 0.58 -15.17 23.45
CA THR A 250 0.61 -15.33 24.91
C THR A 250 0.70 -16.78 25.38
N GLY A 251 0.22 -17.72 24.56
CA GLY A 251 0.04 -19.13 24.97
C GLY A 251 -1.19 -19.38 25.84
N LEU A 252 -2.05 -18.38 26.00
CA LEU A 252 -3.36 -18.58 26.59
C LEU A 252 -4.26 -19.38 25.65
N ASP A 253 -5.23 -20.08 26.23
CA ASP A 253 -6.34 -20.64 25.46
C ASP A 253 -7.26 -19.55 24.89
N TYR A 254 -8.25 -19.96 24.12
CA TYR A 254 -9.16 -19.06 23.41
C TYR A 254 -10.01 -18.20 24.37
N ASP A 255 -10.53 -18.79 25.44
CA ASP A 255 -11.43 -18.12 26.38
C ASP A 255 -10.68 -17.15 27.29
N ALA A 256 -9.50 -17.54 27.78
CA ALA A 256 -8.59 -16.65 28.50
C ALA A 256 -8.11 -15.49 27.61
N SER A 257 -7.90 -15.73 26.31
CA SER A 257 -7.58 -14.68 25.34
C SER A 257 -8.74 -13.70 25.13
N ASP A 258 -9.99 -14.17 25.06
CA ASP A 258 -11.19 -13.31 25.00
C ASP A 258 -11.31 -12.45 26.27
N ALA A 259 -11.18 -13.06 27.44
CA ALA A 259 -11.24 -12.36 28.72
C ALA A 259 -10.17 -11.27 28.84
N LEU A 260 -8.93 -11.57 28.42
CA LEU A 260 -7.83 -10.61 28.38
C LEU A 260 -8.11 -9.47 27.39
N LEU A 261 -8.61 -9.76 26.19
CA LEU A 261 -8.97 -8.75 25.20
C LEU A 261 -10.08 -7.82 25.70
N ARG A 262 -11.09 -8.33 26.40
CA ARG A 262 -12.13 -7.50 27.04
C ARG A 262 -11.53 -6.56 28.08
N LYS A 263 -10.62 -7.05 28.94
CA LYS A 263 -9.88 -6.21 29.90
C LYS A 263 -9.03 -5.14 29.20
N ALA A 264 -8.45 -5.48 28.06
CA ALA A 264 -7.66 -4.58 27.23
C ALA A 264 -8.52 -3.67 26.31
N LYS A 265 -9.85 -3.67 26.45
CA LYS A 265 -10.78 -2.92 25.58
C LYS A 265 -10.57 -3.20 24.10
N TRP A 266 -10.33 -4.47 23.77
CA TRP A 266 -10.04 -4.98 22.42
C TRP A 266 -8.75 -4.43 21.79
N ASN A 267 -7.85 -3.82 22.58
CA ASN A 267 -6.52 -3.46 22.12
C ASN A 267 -5.59 -4.68 22.20
N VAL A 268 -5.34 -5.32 21.05
CA VAL A 268 -4.56 -6.57 20.97
C VAL A 268 -3.11 -6.38 21.45
N LYS A 269 -2.45 -5.29 21.05
CA LYS A 269 -1.07 -5.00 21.51
C LYS A 269 -1.02 -4.76 23.01
N GLY A 270 -1.97 -3.99 23.52
CA GLY A 270 -2.15 -3.75 24.94
C GLY A 270 -2.34 -5.06 25.69
N ALA A 271 -3.25 -5.93 25.23
CA ALA A 271 -3.48 -7.27 25.80
C ALA A 271 -2.20 -8.11 25.86
N ILE A 272 -1.44 -8.18 24.75
CA ILE A 272 -0.19 -8.93 24.68
C ILE A 272 0.81 -8.40 25.72
N VAL A 273 1.01 -7.08 25.78
CA VAL A 273 1.96 -6.46 26.72
C VAL A 273 1.49 -6.61 28.17
N MET A 274 0.18 -6.48 28.44
CA MET A 274 -0.39 -6.75 29.77
C MET A 274 -0.03 -8.16 30.24
N GLN A 275 -0.24 -9.16 29.39
CA GLN A 275 0.01 -10.56 29.74
C GLN A 275 1.49 -10.89 29.87
N LYS A 276 2.33 -10.40 28.95
CA LYS A 276 3.76 -10.75 28.88
C LYS A 276 4.61 -9.98 29.90
N ALA A 277 4.15 -8.83 30.36
CA ALA A 277 4.90 -7.98 31.28
C ALA A 277 4.21 -7.80 32.65
N ASP A 278 3.12 -8.50 32.90
CA ASP A 278 2.27 -8.39 34.10
C ASP A 278 1.91 -6.92 34.43
N LEU A 279 1.28 -6.26 33.46
CA LEU A 279 0.95 -4.83 33.54
C LEU A 279 -0.56 -4.58 33.42
N THR A 280 -1.00 -3.47 34.01
CA THR A 280 -2.31 -2.90 33.70
C THR A 280 -2.34 -2.31 32.29
N LEU A 281 -3.52 -2.16 31.69
CA LEU A 281 -3.67 -1.57 30.35
C LEU A 281 -2.99 -0.18 30.23
N PRO A 282 -3.16 0.78 31.17
CA PRO A 282 -2.47 2.07 31.08
C PRO A 282 -0.94 1.95 31.09
N GLN A 283 -0.38 1.05 31.91
CA GLN A 283 1.06 0.79 31.96
C GLN A 283 1.54 0.14 30.66
N ALA A 284 0.81 -0.82 30.13
CA ALA A 284 1.10 -1.48 28.86
C ALA A 284 1.12 -0.48 27.69
N LEU A 285 0.11 0.40 27.59
CA LEU A 285 0.07 1.45 26.57
C LEU A 285 1.21 2.47 26.72
N LYS A 286 1.57 2.84 27.95
CA LYS A 286 2.73 3.71 28.22
C LYS A 286 4.04 3.03 27.79
N ARG A 287 4.17 1.73 28.01
CA ARG A 287 5.34 0.93 27.61
C ARG A 287 5.43 0.80 26.08
N LEU A 288 4.33 0.51 25.40
CA LEU A 288 4.24 0.51 23.93
C LEU A 288 4.66 1.87 23.35
N LYS A 289 4.16 2.98 23.91
CA LYS A 289 4.54 4.32 23.45
C LYS A 289 6.03 4.61 23.59
N LYS A 290 6.68 4.14 24.66
CA LYS A 290 8.15 4.25 24.83
C LYS A 290 8.93 3.39 23.83
N ALA A 291 8.31 2.32 23.34
CA ALA A 291 8.88 1.36 22.41
C ALA A 291 8.54 1.67 20.94
N ASP A 292 8.19 2.92 20.62
CA ASP A 292 7.72 3.34 19.29
C ASP A 292 6.61 2.44 18.73
N ASP A 293 5.71 2.02 19.61
CA ASP A 293 4.59 1.14 19.31
C ASP A 293 5.02 -0.28 18.86
N SER A 294 6.28 -0.68 19.04
CA SER A 294 6.74 -2.05 18.76
C SER A 294 6.40 -2.99 19.90
N VAL A 295 5.65 -4.07 19.63
CA VAL A 295 5.40 -5.14 20.62
C VAL A 295 6.69 -5.83 21.03
N ARG A 296 7.54 -6.16 20.04
CA ARG A 296 8.86 -6.80 20.24
C ARG A 296 9.70 -6.04 21.27
N GLU A 297 9.87 -4.74 21.05
CA GLU A 297 10.66 -3.88 21.95
C GLU A 297 9.95 -3.68 23.29
N ALA A 298 8.62 -3.60 23.30
CA ALA A 298 7.86 -3.45 24.54
C ALA A 298 8.03 -4.65 25.47
N ILE A 299 8.04 -5.90 24.95
CA ILE A 299 8.13 -7.10 25.80
C ILE A 299 9.53 -7.73 25.84
N GLY A 300 10.43 -7.35 24.93
CA GLY A 300 11.79 -7.91 24.85
C GLY A 300 11.86 -9.36 24.35
N GLU A 301 10.86 -9.81 23.58
CA GLU A 301 10.71 -11.20 23.13
C GLU A 301 10.64 -11.28 21.61
N ASP A 302 11.26 -12.30 21.02
CA ASP A 302 11.08 -12.68 19.63
C ASP A 302 10.00 -13.75 19.48
N ILE A 303 9.01 -13.49 18.61
CA ILE A 303 7.91 -14.43 18.35
C ILE A 303 8.28 -15.51 17.34
N GLU A 304 9.32 -15.32 16.54
CA GLU A 304 9.64 -16.23 15.43
C GLU A 304 9.82 -17.70 15.86
N PRO A 305 10.59 -18.02 16.93
CA PRO A 305 10.75 -19.42 17.37
C PRO A 305 9.40 -20.09 17.67
N ARG A 306 8.53 -19.39 18.39
CA ARG A 306 7.20 -19.87 18.74
C ARG A 306 6.29 -20.09 17.52
N LEU A 307 6.35 -19.21 16.52
CA LEU A 307 5.60 -19.41 15.27
C LEU A 307 6.08 -20.66 14.52
N ARG A 308 7.39 -20.93 14.52
CA ARG A 308 7.96 -22.13 13.89
C ARG A 308 7.50 -23.40 14.61
N GLU A 309 7.51 -23.40 15.94
CA GLU A 309 7.00 -24.52 16.75
C GLU A 309 5.52 -24.81 16.46
N LEU A 310 4.67 -23.78 16.40
CA LEU A 310 3.24 -23.94 16.09
C LEU A 310 3.00 -24.52 14.70
N LEU A 311 3.79 -24.12 13.69
CA LEU A 311 3.69 -24.69 12.34
C LEU A 311 4.13 -26.16 12.30
N GLN A 312 5.19 -26.52 13.03
CA GLN A 312 5.64 -27.91 13.15
C GLN A 312 4.59 -28.78 13.84
N ALA A 313 3.99 -28.31 14.93
CA ALA A 313 2.91 -29.01 15.62
C ALA A 313 1.67 -29.22 14.73
N GLN A 314 1.29 -28.21 13.94
CA GLN A 314 0.20 -28.34 12.97
C GLN A 314 0.50 -29.35 11.85
N ALA A 315 1.75 -29.39 11.38
CA ALA A 315 2.17 -30.37 10.38
C ALA A 315 2.13 -31.79 10.95
N ALA A 316 2.62 -31.99 12.18
CA ALA A 316 2.58 -33.29 12.87
C ALA A 316 1.14 -33.78 13.10
N ALA A 317 0.21 -32.88 13.45
CA ALA A 317 -1.20 -33.21 13.68
C ALA A 317 -1.98 -33.59 12.41
N LYS A 318 -1.53 -33.17 11.22
CA LYS A 318 -2.21 -33.46 9.95
C LYS A 318 -1.89 -34.85 9.38
N GLY A 319 -0.91 -35.57 9.95
CA GLY A 319 -0.42 -36.83 9.40
C GLY A 319 0.23 -36.67 8.01
N PRO A 320 0.84 -37.73 7.44
CA PRO A 320 1.32 -37.69 6.06
C PRO A 320 0.14 -37.46 5.11
N ALA A 321 0.32 -36.58 4.12
CA ALA A 321 -0.67 -36.38 3.06
C ALA A 321 -1.00 -37.74 2.40
N PRO A 322 -2.27 -38.05 2.11
CA PRO A 322 -2.61 -39.25 1.38
C PRO A 322 -1.84 -39.25 0.05
N LYS A 323 -1.14 -40.36 -0.21
CA LYS A 323 -0.36 -40.58 -1.44
C LYS A 323 -1.25 -40.51 -2.67
#